data_AF-A0A3D1V117-F1
#
_entry.id   AF-A0A3D1V117-F1
#
_cell.length_a   1.000
_cell.length_b   1.000
_cell.length_c   1.000
_cell.angle_alpha   90.00
_cell.angle_beta   90.00
_cell.angle_gamma   90.00
#
_symmetry.space_group_name_H-M   'P 1'
#
loop_
_entity.id
_entity.type
_entity.pdbx_description
1 polymer ?
#
loop_
_entity_poly.entity_id
_entity_poly.type
_entity_poly.pdbx_seq_one_letter_code
_entity_poly.pdbx_strand_id
1 'polypeptide(L)'
;MKSIRARLAIVIVIVIAIVAGAAGVWYQFFRDSAPPPASLESAVSALAATATTVRGVATIAEPTTTAGAEATSGSGQGLAGVWSVVPDDRAFVGYRIGEELSRVGTTEAVGRTANVTGSLTIDDISLTAATLSVDMTTLTSDESRRDRA
;
A
#
# COMPACT_ATOMS: atom_id res chain seq x y z
N MET A 1 18.02 -17.06 51.98
CA MET A 1 17.09 -17.32 50.86
C MET A 1 16.45 -16.05 50.26
N LYS A 2 15.99 -15.09 51.07
CA LYS A 2 15.29 -13.88 50.59
C LYS A 2 16.15 -12.93 49.73
N SER A 3 17.43 -12.76 50.06
CA SER A 3 18.41 -11.93 49.32
C SER A 3 18.82 -12.52 47.95
N ILE A 4 18.83 -13.85 47.82
CA ILE A 4 19.14 -14.54 46.55
C ILE A 4 18.00 -14.35 45.54
N ARG A 5 16.75 -14.49 45.99
CA ARG A 5 15.56 -14.25 45.15
C ARG A 5 15.45 -12.78 44.70
N ALA A 6 15.82 -11.84 45.56
CA ALA A 6 15.86 -10.41 45.22
C ALA A 6 16.94 -10.08 44.17
N ARG A 7 18.15 -10.64 44.31
CA ARG A 7 19.21 -10.49 43.31
C ARG A 7 18.84 -11.15 41.97
N LEU A 8 18.22 -12.32 42.02
CA LEU A 8 17.72 -13.00 40.83
C LEU A 8 16.64 -12.17 40.12
N ALA A 9 15.71 -11.56 40.85
CA ALA A 9 14.69 -10.69 40.29
C ALA A 9 15.29 -9.45 39.60
N ILE A 10 16.32 -8.82 40.19
CA ILE A 10 17.02 -7.68 39.59
C ILE A 10 17.72 -8.10 38.28
N VAL A 11 18.41 -9.24 38.28
CA VAL A 11 19.05 -9.77 37.07
C VAL A 11 18.03 -10.05 35.98
N ILE A 12 16.88 -10.63 36.32
CA ILE A 12 15.79 -10.89 35.36
C ILE A 12 15.29 -9.58 34.74
N VAL A 13 15.05 -8.54 35.54
CA VAL A 13 14.61 -7.23 35.04
C VAL A 13 15.64 -6.61 34.11
N ILE A 14 16.94 -6.69 34.45
CA ILE A 14 18.02 -6.19 33.59
C ILE A 14 18.07 -6.94 32.26
N VAL A 15 17.95 -8.27 32.29
CA VAL A 15 17.94 -9.10 31.08
C VAL A 15 16.73 -8.76 30.21
N ILE A 16 15.54 -8.59 30.78
CA ILE A 16 14.34 -8.19 30.02
C ILE A 16 14.56 -6.81 29.38
N ALA A 17 15.13 -5.85 30.11
CA ALA A 17 15.42 -4.52 29.57
C ALA A 17 16.41 -4.57 28.39
N ILE A 18 17.45 -5.40 28.48
CA ILE A 18 18.42 -5.61 27.39
C ILE A 18 17.75 -6.24 26.18
N VAL A 19 16.93 -7.28 26.37
CA VAL A 19 16.21 -7.95 25.27
C VAL A 19 15.23 -6.99 24.60
N ALA A 20 14.48 -6.20 25.37
CA ALA A 20 13.57 -5.20 24.84
C ALA A 20 14.32 -4.10 24.07
N GLY A 21 15.47 -3.66 24.58
CA GLY A 21 16.34 -2.71 23.89
C GLY A 21 16.87 -3.25 22.57
N ALA A 22 17.37 -4.49 22.57
CA ALA A 22 17.85 -5.17 21.37
C ALA A 22 16.72 -5.38 20.34
N ALA A 23 15.52 -5.76 20.78
CA ALA A 23 14.35 -5.89 19.92
C ALA A 23 13.91 -4.54 19.35
N GLY A 24 13.97 -3.46 20.13
CA GLY A 24 13.68 -2.10 19.66
C GLY A 24 14.67 -1.62 18.60
N VAL A 25 15.97 -1.89 18.81
CA VAL A 25 17.01 -1.61 17.80
C VAL A 25 16.79 -2.47 16.56
N TRP A 26 16.50 -3.76 16.72
CA TRP A 26 16.23 -4.63 15.58
C TRP A 26 15.02 -4.16 14.77
N TYR A 27 13.90 -3.86 15.44
CA TYR A 27 12.70 -3.35 14.81
C TYR A 27 12.97 -2.07 14.02
N GLN A 28 13.77 -1.15 14.55
CA GLN A 28 14.05 0.11 13.84
C GLN A 28 15.00 -0.05 12.63
N PHE A 29 15.76 -1.14 12.54
CA PHE A 29 16.77 -1.33 11.49
C PHE A 29 16.45 -2.43 10.49
N PHE A 30 15.58 -3.38 10.84
CA PHE A 30 15.31 -4.58 10.06
C PHE A 30 13.82 -4.84 9.82
N ARG A 31 12.93 -3.91 10.21
CA ARG A 31 11.51 -4.02 9.87
C ARG A 31 11.30 -3.80 8.38
N ASP A 32 10.49 -4.65 7.77
CA ASP A 32 9.98 -4.40 6.43
C ASP A 32 8.90 -3.31 6.50
N SER A 33 9.10 -2.23 5.74
CA SER A 33 8.18 -1.09 5.64
C SER A 33 7.59 -0.97 4.24
N ALA A 34 7.90 -1.91 3.35
CA ALA A 34 7.45 -1.88 1.98
C ALA A 34 5.91 -1.95 1.91
N PRO A 35 5.26 -1.07 1.12
CA PRO A 35 3.85 -1.23 0.79
C PRO A 35 3.57 -2.61 0.17
N PRO A 36 2.32 -3.10 0.18
CA PRO A 36 1.99 -4.35 -0.51
C PRO A 36 2.21 -4.22 -2.04
N PRO A 37 2.45 -5.33 -2.75
CA PRO A 37 2.62 -5.32 -4.20
C PRO A 37 1.36 -4.77 -4.91
N ALA A 38 1.56 -4.10 -6.04
CA ALA A 38 0.46 -3.59 -6.84
C ALA A 38 -0.26 -4.75 -7.56
N SER A 39 -1.59 -4.78 -7.50
CA SER A 39 -2.39 -5.79 -8.19
C SER A 39 -3.68 -5.22 -8.75
N LEU A 40 -4.13 -5.75 -9.89
CA LEU A 40 -5.36 -5.32 -10.55
C LEU A 40 -6.58 -5.68 -9.68
N GLU A 41 -6.51 -6.81 -9.00
CA GLU A 41 -7.56 -7.30 -8.10
C GLU A 41 -7.76 -6.32 -6.92
N SER A 42 -6.66 -5.83 -6.33
CA SER A 42 -6.73 -4.83 -5.27
C SER A 42 -7.30 -3.51 -5.78
N ALA A 43 -6.94 -3.09 -7.01
CA ALA A 43 -7.45 -1.86 -7.61
C ALA A 43 -8.96 -1.94 -7.88
N VAL A 44 -9.42 -3.05 -8.47
CA VAL A 44 -10.85 -3.30 -8.74
C VAL A 44 -11.63 -3.39 -7.43
N SER A 45 -11.09 -4.08 -6.42
CA SER A 45 -11.71 -4.18 -5.10
C SER A 45 -11.82 -2.81 -4.40
N ALA A 46 -10.81 -1.94 -4.52
CA ALA A 46 -10.84 -0.59 -3.95
C ALA A 46 -11.88 0.31 -4.63
N LEU A 47 -12.09 0.13 -5.95
CA LEU A 47 -13.14 0.83 -6.68
C LEU A 47 -14.54 0.36 -6.25
N ALA A 48 -14.74 -0.95 -6.11
CA ALA A 48 -15.99 -1.54 -5.64
C ALA A 48 -16.35 -1.10 -4.20
N ALA A 49 -15.36 -1.01 -3.31
CA ALA A 49 -15.54 -0.50 -1.94
C ALA A 49 -15.98 0.98 -1.95
N THR A 50 -15.39 1.80 -2.83
CA THR A 50 -15.74 3.22 -2.96
C THR A 50 -17.18 3.41 -3.45
N ALA A 51 -17.63 2.59 -4.40
CA ALA A 51 -19.01 2.59 -4.88
C ALA A 51 -20.03 2.24 -3.78
N THR A 52 -19.65 1.36 -2.84
CA THR A 52 -20.47 0.98 -1.69
C THR A 52 -20.64 2.13 -0.70
N THR A 53 -19.57 2.87 -0.41
CA THR A 53 -19.60 4.05 0.49
C THR A 53 -20.47 5.18 -0.08
N VAL A 54 -20.41 5.45 -1.39
CA VAL A 54 -21.26 6.46 -2.05
C VAL A 54 -22.74 6.06 -1.97
N ARG A 55 -23.05 4.76 -2.11
CA ARG A 55 -24.43 4.24 -2.00
C ARG A 55 -24.95 4.24 -0.55
N GLY A 56 -24.07 4.12 0.44
CA GLY A 56 -24.39 4.21 1.87
C GLY A 56 -24.77 5.62 2.33
N VAL A 57 -24.19 6.67 1.74
CA VAL A 57 -24.56 8.08 2.05
C VAL A 57 -25.93 8.46 1.47
N ALA A 58 -26.39 7.79 0.41
CA ALA A 58 -27.71 8.01 -0.16
C ALA A 58 -28.85 7.33 0.63
N THR A 59 -28.54 6.56 1.68
CA THR A 59 -29.52 5.76 2.43
C THR A 59 -29.52 6.14 3.92
N ILE A 60 -30.06 7.33 4.23
CA ILE A 60 -30.69 7.60 5.53
C ILE A 60 -32.19 7.74 5.27
N ALA A 61 -32.84 6.61 5.02
CA ALA A 61 -34.27 6.40 5.18
C ALA A 61 -34.47 4.89 5.46
N GLU A 62 -35.13 4.58 6.57
CA GLU A 62 -35.25 3.26 7.19
C GLU A 62 -35.90 2.17 6.32
N PRO A 63 -35.70 0.87 6.67
CA PRO A 63 -35.71 -0.23 5.72
C PRO A 63 -37.04 -1.00 5.74
N THR A 64 -37.55 -1.38 4.58
CA THR A 64 -38.31 -2.64 4.46
C THR A 64 -38.28 -3.15 3.02
N THR A 65 -38.12 -4.47 2.90
CA THR A 65 -38.45 -5.32 1.74
C THR A 65 -37.29 -5.73 0.84
N THR A 66 -36.88 -6.98 1.06
CA THR A 66 -36.48 -8.01 0.09
C THR A 66 -36.68 -7.64 -1.39
N ALA A 67 -35.57 -7.33 -2.06
CA ALA A 67 -35.23 -7.65 -3.45
C ALA A 67 -33.88 -6.95 -3.73
N GLY A 68 -32.78 -7.59 -3.36
CA GLY A 68 -31.45 -7.00 -3.47
C GLY A 68 -30.94 -7.09 -4.91
N ALA A 69 -31.34 -6.11 -5.72
CA ALA A 69 -30.98 -5.89 -7.10
C ALA A 69 -29.58 -6.41 -7.45
N GLU A 70 -29.56 -7.28 -8.45
CA GLU A 70 -28.42 -7.52 -9.33
C GLU A 70 -27.74 -6.18 -9.58
N ALA A 71 -26.48 -6.06 -9.17
CA ALA A 71 -25.71 -4.89 -9.47
C ALA A 71 -25.61 -4.82 -11.00
N THR A 72 -26.44 -3.99 -11.62
CA THR A 72 -26.19 -3.47 -12.95
C THR A 72 -24.84 -2.76 -12.84
N SER A 73 -23.76 -3.49 -13.14
CA SER A 73 -22.54 -2.94 -13.69
C SER A 73 -22.98 -1.90 -14.70
N GLY A 74 -22.54 -0.66 -14.56
CA GLY A 74 -22.94 0.44 -15.44
C GLY A 74 -22.70 0.07 -16.89
N SER A 75 -23.71 -0.48 -17.55
CA SER A 75 -23.76 -0.72 -18.97
C SER A 75 -24.14 0.63 -19.58
N GLY A 76 -23.21 1.27 -20.28
CA GLY A 76 -23.56 2.48 -21.02
C GLY A 76 -22.50 3.12 -21.89
N GLN A 77 -21.21 2.93 -21.60
CA GLN A 77 -20.15 3.36 -22.50
C GLN A 77 -19.15 2.21 -22.54
N GLY A 78 -18.78 1.74 -23.74
CA GLY A 78 -17.62 0.84 -23.87
C GLY A 78 -16.38 1.48 -23.25
N LEU A 79 -15.35 0.68 -22.99
CA LEU A 79 -14.07 1.20 -22.47
C LEU A 79 -13.35 2.10 -23.50
N ALA A 80 -13.81 2.07 -24.75
CA ALA A 80 -13.28 2.84 -25.87
C ALA A 80 -13.33 4.36 -25.62
N GLY A 81 -12.22 5.03 -25.92
CA GLY A 81 -12.07 6.48 -25.78
C GLY A 81 -10.68 6.91 -25.34
N VAL A 82 -10.54 8.22 -25.14
CA VAL A 82 -9.33 8.82 -24.56
C VAL A 82 -9.57 9.09 -23.08
N TRP A 83 -8.73 8.51 -22.24
CA TRP A 83 -8.75 8.61 -20.79
C TRP A 83 -7.59 9.47 -20.31
N SER A 84 -7.80 10.28 -19.28
CA SER A 84 -6.73 11.02 -18.60
C SER A 84 -6.47 10.43 -17.22
N VAL A 85 -5.20 10.42 -16.82
CA VAL A 85 -4.81 10.04 -15.46
C VAL A 85 -5.28 11.13 -14.50
N VAL A 86 -6.07 10.74 -13.50
CA VAL A 86 -6.43 11.62 -12.39
C VAL A 86 -5.32 11.49 -11.33
N PRO A 87 -4.65 12.58 -10.95
CA PRO A 87 -3.61 12.53 -9.93
C PRO A 87 -4.25 12.23 -8.57
N ASP A 88 -4.05 11.02 -8.08
CA ASP A 88 -4.44 10.55 -6.75
C ASP A 88 -3.43 9.51 -6.24
N ASP A 89 -3.56 9.08 -4.97
CA ASP A 89 -2.65 8.08 -4.38
C ASP A 89 -2.80 6.67 -4.98
N ARG A 90 -3.82 6.43 -5.82
CA ARG A 90 -4.05 5.16 -6.54
C ARG A 90 -3.33 5.15 -7.89
N ALA A 91 -3.07 6.33 -8.47
CA ALA A 91 -2.28 6.52 -9.66
C ALA A 91 -0.80 6.75 -9.28
N PHE A 92 0.01 5.70 -9.35
CA PHE A 92 1.44 5.80 -9.03
C PHE A 92 2.30 5.04 -10.04
N VAL A 93 3.57 5.43 -10.10
CA VAL A 93 4.64 4.66 -10.74
C VAL A 93 5.66 4.30 -9.68
N GLY A 94 6.23 3.10 -9.76
CA GLY A 94 7.18 2.62 -8.77
C GLY A 94 7.90 1.36 -9.18
N TYR A 95 8.82 0.93 -8.32
CA TYR A 95 9.61 -0.29 -8.48
C TYR A 95 9.52 -1.17 -7.24
N ARG A 96 9.90 -2.44 -7.42
CA ARG A 96 10.05 -3.44 -6.36
C ARG A 96 11.20 -4.36 -6.74
N ILE A 97 12.26 -4.35 -5.97
CA ILE A 97 13.50 -5.09 -6.25
C ILE A 97 13.79 -6.00 -5.07
N GLY A 98 13.90 -7.31 -5.34
CA GLY A 98 14.41 -8.27 -4.37
C GLY A 98 15.93 -8.15 -4.26
N GLU A 99 16.42 -7.88 -3.06
CA GLU A 99 17.83 -7.71 -2.73
C GLU A 99 18.28 -8.84 -1.81
N GLU A 100 19.50 -9.35 -2.02
CA GLU A 100 20.14 -10.30 -1.10
C GLU A 100 21.35 -9.63 -0.45
N LEU A 101 21.21 -9.29 0.83
CA LEU A 101 22.26 -8.60 1.58
C LEU A 101 23.06 -9.62 2.38
N SER A 102 24.36 -9.68 2.14
CA SER A 102 25.31 -10.66 2.70
C SER A 102 25.39 -10.72 4.25
N ARG A 103 24.68 -9.86 4.98
CA ARG A 103 24.54 -9.87 6.45
C ARG A 103 23.10 -9.80 6.96
N VAL A 104 22.13 -9.51 6.11
CA VAL A 104 20.74 -9.23 6.49
C VAL A 104 19.77 -10.26 5.90
N GLY A 105 20.19 -10.97 4.84
CA GLY A 105 19.36 -11.90 4.09
C GLY A 105 18.56 -11.18 3.00
N THR A 106 17.48 -11.83 2.57
CA THR A 106 16.58 -11.31 1.54
C THR A 106 15.76 -10.14 2.07
N THR A 107 15.78 -9.03 1.34
CA THR A 107 14.96 -7.85 1.60
C THR A 107 14.37 -7.35 0.30
N GLU A 108 13.35 -6.52 0.38
CA GLU A 108 12.77 -5.88 -0.79
C GLU A 108 12.95 -4.37 -0.70
N ALA A 109 13.37 -3.76 -1.80
CA ALA A 109 13.44 -2.31 -1.93
C ALA A 109 12.29 -1.84 -2.81
N VAL A 110 11.47 -0.94 -2.26
CA VAL A 110 10.29 -0.40 -2.94
C VAL A 110 10.36 1.11 -2.97
N GLY A 111 10.10 1.69 -4.14
CA GLY A 111 9.92 3.14 -4.29
C GLY A 111 8.68 3.47 -5.10
N ARG A 112 7.99 4.56 -4.74
CA ARG A 112 6.77 5.04 -5.42
C ARG A 112 6.73 6.56 -5.53
N THR A 113 6.09 7.04 -6.60
CA THR A 113 5.64 8.42 -6.75
C THR A 113 4.20 8.45 -7.27
N ALA A 114 3.39 9.33 -6.69
CA ALA A 114 2.02 9.60 -7.13
C ALA A 114 1.93 10.77 -8.13
N ASN A 115 3.05 11.44 -8.43
CA ASN A 115 3.07 12.56 -9.38
C ASN A 115 3.16 12.04 -10.81
N VAL A 116 2.05 11.46 -11.26
CA VAL A 116 1.86 10.89 -12.58
C VAL A 116 0.77 11.68 -13.30
N THR A 117 1.05 12.08 -14.53
CA THR A 117 0.06 12.67 -15.44
C THR A 117 0.15 11.97 -16.78
N GLY A 118 -0.92 12.02 -17.56
CA GLY A 118 -0.90 11.36 -18.86
C GLY A 118 -2.27 11.10 -19.44
N SER A 119 -2.26 10.44 -20.59
CA SER A 119 -3.45 9.98 -21.29
C SER A 119 -3.26 8.59 -21.87
N LEU A 120 -4.39 7.89 -22.02
CA LEU A 120 -4.49 6.55 -22.54
C LEU A 120 -5.58 6.52 -23.62
N THR A 121 -5.37 5.80 -24.70
CA THR A 121 -6.39 5.54 -25.72
C THR A 121 -6.75 4.08 -25.69
N ILE A 122 -8.04 3.80 -25.52
CA ILE A 122 -8.60 2.46 -25.52
C ILE A 122 -9.49 2.34 -26.75
N ASP A 123 -9.36 1.23 -27.48
CA ASP A 123 -10.25 0.84 -28.57
C ASP A 123 -10.94 -0.48 -28.20
N ASP A 124 -12.26 -0.45 -28.10
CA ASP A 124 -13.10 -1.49 -27.50
C ASP A 124 -12.66 -1.89 -26.08
N ILE A 125 -11.73 -2.84 -25.98
CA ILE A 125 -11.11 -3.34 -24.74
C ILE A 125 -9.57 -3.34 -24.77
N SER A 126 -8.97 -2.83 -25.85
CA SER A 126 -7.53 -2.84 -26.08
C SER A 126 -6.92 -1.46 -25.85
N LEU A 127 -5.87 -1.39 -25.02
CA LEU A 127 -5.04 -0.19 -24.88
C LEU A 127 -4.17 -0.03 -26.13
N THR A 128 -4.44 0.98 -26.96
CA THR A 128 -3.73 1.19 -28.24
C THR A 128 -2.65 2.25 -28.15
N ALA A 129 -2.77 3.21 -27.23
CA ALA A 129 -1.75 4.21 -26.97
C ALA A 129 -1.76 4.65 -25.51
N ALA A 130 -0.59 4.97 -24.95
CA ALA A 130 -0.47 5.58 -23.63
C ALA A 130 0.74 6.51 -23.60
N THR A 131 0.54 7.72 -23.07
CA THR A 131 1.61 8.69 -22.81
C THR A 131 1.53 9.06 -21.34
N LEU A 132 2.60 8.79 -20.61
CA LEU A 132 2.71 9.05 -19.19
C LEU A 132 3.93 9.94 -18.93
N SER A 133 3.74 10.97 -18.12
CA SER A 133 4.81 11.82 -17.60
C SER A 133 4.82 11.67 -16.09
N VAL A 134 6.00 11.41 -15.55
CA VAL A 134 6.18 11.15 -14.12
C VAL A 134 7.26 12.06 -13.57
N ASP A 135 6.96 12.71 -12.45
CA ASP A 135 7.96 13.49 -11.72
C ASP A 135 8.80 12.58 -10.81
N MET A 136 9.96 12.17 -11.33
CA MET A 136 10.93 11.34 -10.60
C MET A 136 11.55 12.03 -9.38
N THR A 137 11.48 13.37 -9.27
CA THR A 137 12.03 14.10 -8.11
C THR A 137 11.24 13.84 -6.83
N THR A 138 10.03 13.32 -6.97
CA THR A 138 9.10 13.03 -5.87
C THR A 138 9.06 11.55 -5.51
N LEU A 139 9.93 10.74 -6.12
CA LEU A 139 10.07 9.32 -5.80
C LEU A 139 10.53 9.16 -4.35
N THR A 140 9.75 8.41 -3.56
CA THR A 140 10.07 8.10 -2.16
C THR A 140 10.26 6.60 -2.02
N SER A 141 11.34 6.19 -1.37
CA SER A 141 11.61 4.79 -1.03
C SER A 141 10.98 4.41 0.31
N ASP A 142 10.78 3.12 0.51
CA ASP A 142 10.38 2.53 1.81
C ASP A 142 11.37 2.79 2.95
N GLU A 143 12.62 3.12 2.62
CA GLU A 143 13.70 3.41 3.55
C GLU A 143 14.26 4.83 3.33
N SER A 144 14.06 5.71 4.31
CA SER A 144 14.50 7.11 4.25
C SER A 144 16.01 7.30 4.04
N ARG A 145 16.83 6.27 4.29
CA ARG A 145 18.28 6.31 4.04
C ARG A 145 18.60 6.29 2.54
N ARG A 146 17.78 5.64 1.71
CA ARG A 146 17.94 5.62 0.25
C ARG A 146 17.65 6.98 -0.36
N ASP A 147 16.63 7.67 0.14
CA ASP A 147 16.22 8.97 -0.40
C ASP A 147 17.17 10.11 -0.02
N ARG A 148 18.10 9.89 0.93
CA ARG A 148 19.08 10.88 1.40
C ARG A 148 20.49 10.69 0.83
N ALA A 149 20.73 9.64 0.05
CA ALA A 149 22.03 9.31 -0.53
C ALA A 149 22.24 10.06 -1.86
#